data_AF-A0A8C2GHY1-F1
#
_entry.id   AF-A0A8C2GHY1-F1
#
_cell.length_a   1.000
_cell.length_b   1.000
_cell.length_c   1.000
_cell.angle_alpha   90.00
_cell.angle_beta   90.00
_cell.angle_gamma   90.00
#
_symmetry.space_group_name_H-M   'P 1'
#
loop_
_entity.id
_entity.type
_entity.pdbx_description
1 polymer ?
#
loop_
_entity_poly.entity_id
_entity_poly.type
_entity_poly.pdbx_seq_one_letter_code
_entity_poly.pdbx_strand_id
1 'polypeptide(L)'
;FGIKTDPLIQCIVDNKLKKLCKLIRSRDINGLYPSELWNDDVTPLAAAVLCRNEEICNYLLEESADPNKPSTNGRTPLHDAAFTTGLPLSIVGRLLTGKADPDGYELQIFTPLQCAVDQDREDIVKALLEAGASPEKNYGIG
;
A
#
# COMPACT_ATOMS: atom_id res chain seq x y z
N PHE A 1 6.45 -13.19 -23.86
CA PHE A 1 6.19 -11.73 -23.77
C PHE A 1 6.23 -11.38 -22.29
N GLY A 2 7.20 -10.56 -21.85
CA GLY A 2 7.31 -10.17 -20.44
C GLY A 2 6.22 -9.15 -20.08
N ILE A 3 5.68 -9.25 -18.87
CA ILE A 3 4.83 -8.21 -18.27
C ILE A 3 5.67 -6.92 -18.26
N LYS A 4 5.10 -5.81 -18.72
CA LYS A 4 5.74 -4.49 -18.67
C LYS A 4 5.00 -3.62 -17.66
N THR A 5 5.75 -2.80 -16.93
CA THR A 5 5.19 -1.82 -16.00
C THR A 5 4.29 -0.81 -16.74
N ASP A 6 3.06 -0.61 -16.27
CA ASP A 6 2.14 0.39 -16.84
C ASP A 6 2.74 1.81 -16.71
N PRO A 7 2.58 2.69 -17.70
CA PRO A 7 3.08 4.07 -17.62
C PRO A 7 2.62 4.88 -16.40
N LEU A 8 1.44 4.57 -15.83
CA LEU A 8 0.95 5.15 -14.59
C LEU A 8 1.80 4.73 -13.40
N ILE A 9 2.11 3.43 -13.27
CA ILE A 9 2.97 2.93 -12.20
C ILE A 9 4.41 3.40 -12.40
N GLN A 10 4.91 3.37 -13.64
CA GLN A 10 6.27 3.82 -13.95
C GLN A 10 6.50 5.28 -13.53
N CYS A 11 5.50 6.17 -13.70
CA CYS A 11 5.66 7.56 -13.30
C CYS A 11 5.74 7.75 -11.77
N ILE A 12 5.18 6.82 -10.98
CA ILE A 12 5.30 6.81 -9.52
C ILE A 12 6.72 6.37 -9.13
N VAL A 13 7.20 5.28 -9.74
CA VAL A 13 8.56 4.76 -9.56
C VAL A 13 9.61 5.83 -9.90
N ASP A 14 9.40 6.56 -11.00
CA ASP A 14 10.29 7.62 -11.46
C ASP A 14 10.14 8.95 -10.67
N ASN A 15 9.29 8.96 -9.64
CA ASN A 15 8.90 10.14 -8.84
C ASN A 15 8.49 11.33 -9.72
N LYS A 16 7.55 11.12 -10.64
CA LYS A 16 7.04 12.13 -11.60
C LYS A 16 5.61 12.55 -11.26
N LEU A 17 5.41 13.21 -10.12
CA LEU A 17 4.10 13.67 -9.66
C LEU A 17 3.32 14.45 -10.75
N LYS A 18 3.95 15.37 -11.47
CA LYS A 18 3.29 16.10 -12.57
C LYS A 18 2.76 15.21 -13.70
N LYS A 19 3.42 14.07 -13.96
CA LYS A 19 2.96 13.09 -14.95
C LYS A 19 1.84 12.24 -14.37
N LEU A 20 1.95 11.85 -13.10
CA LEU A 20 0.90 11.16 -12.34
C LEU A 20 -0.41 11.95 -12.38
N CYS A 21 -0.40 13.24 -11.99
CA CYS A 21 -1.58 14.11 -11.99
C CYS A 21 -2.29 14.17 -13.36
N LYS A 22 -1.54 14.05 -14.46
CA LYS A 22 -2.13 14.04 -15.81
C LYS A 22 -2.77 12.70 -16.13
N LEU A 23 -2.13 11.60 -15.77
CA LEU A 23 -2.59 10.26 -16.10
C LEU A 23 -3.83 9.88 -15.29
N ILE A 24 -3.90 10.18 -13.99
CA ILE A 24 -5.06 9.81 -13.16
C ILE A 24 -6.37 10.49 -13.57
N ARG A 25 -6.33 11.58 -14.35
CA ARG A 25 -7.53 12.25 -14.88
C ARG A 25 -8.32 11.41 -15.88
N SER A 26 -7.67 10.45 -16.53
CA SER A 26 -8.29 9.58 -17.53
C SER A 26 -8.09 8.10 -17.22
N ARG A 27 -7.74 7.77 -15.97
CA ARG A 27 -7.42 6.43 -15.50
C ARG A 27 -8.15 6.21 -14.17
N ASP A 28 -8.43 4.96 -13.84
CA ASP A 28 -8.99 4.62 -12.54
C ASP A 28 -7.89 4.72 -11.47
N ILE A 29 -8.05 5.60 -10.49
CA ILE A 29 -7.08 5.78 -9.40
C ILE A 29 -6.95 4.54 -8.51
N ASN A 30 -7.96 3.67 -8.52
CA ASN A 30 -7.98 2.39 -7.79
C ASN A 30 -7.77 1.18 -8.72
N GLY A 31 -7.46 1.45 -9.99
CA GLY A 31 -7.19 0.41 -10.98
C GLY A 31 -5.97 -0.41 -10.62
N LEU A 32 -5.99 -1.68 -11.02
CA LEU A 32 -4.85 -2.58 -10.92
C LEU A 32 -4.04 -2.48 -12.20
N TYR A 33 -2.76 -2.16 -12.05
CA TYR A 33 -1.86 -1.92 -13.17
C TYR A 33 -0.62 -2.79 -13.05
N PRO A 34 -0.18 -3.43 -14.14
CA PRO A 34 0.96 -4.33 -14.09
C PRO A 34 2.25 -3.60 -13.70
N SER A 35 3.06 -4.26 -12.89
CA SER A 35 4.41 -3.84 -12.55
C SER A 35 5.39 -5.01 -12.67
N GLU A 36 6.40 -4.86 -13.51
CA GLU A 36 7.47 -5.86 -13.64
C GLU A 36 8.39 -5.89 -12.41
N LEU A 37 8.43 -4.79 -11.65
CA LEU A 37 9.26 -4.65 -10.45
C LEU A 37 8.79 -5.54 -9.30
N TRP A 38 7.49 -5.72 -9.18
CA TRP A 38 6.85 -6.51 -8.11
C TRP A 38 6.22 -7.80 -8.63
N ASN A 39 6.22 -8.02 -9.94
CA ASN A 39 5.56 -9.15 -10.60
C ASN A 39 4.10 -9.32 -10.10
N ASP A 40 3.39 -8.20 -10.04
CA ASP A 40 2.04 -8.06 -9.49
C ASP A 40 1.34 -6.90 -10.21
N ASP A 41 0.01 -6.95 -10.28
CA ASP A 41 -0.78 -5.78 -10.63
C ASP A 41 -1.11 -5.03 -9.34
N VAL A 42 -0.68 -3.77 -9.27
CA VAL A 42 -0.76 -2.94 -8.06
C VAL A 42 -1.64 -1.73 -8.29
N THR A 43 -2.19 -1.19 -7.20
CA THR A 43 -2.82 0.13 -7.24
C THR A 43 -1.74 1.22 -7.30
N PRO A 44 -2.07 2.42 -7.83
CA PRO A 44 -1.20 3.59 -7.71
C PRO A 44 -0.76 3.86 -6.26
N LEU A 45 -1.67 3.70 -5.29
CA LEU A 45 -1.35 3.92 -3.88
C LEU A 45 -0.37 2.88 -3.33
N ALA A 46 -0.57 1.59 -3.64
CA ALA A 46 0.37 0.53 -3.26
C ALA A 46 1.77 0.77 -3.86
N ALA A 47 1.85 1.17 -5.14
CA ALA A 47 3.12 1.53 -5.75
C ALA A 47 3.81 2.71 -5.04
N ALA A 48 3.05 3.74 -4.64
CA ALA A 48 3.60 4.88 -3.90
C ALA A 48 4.15 4.50 -2.52
N VAL A 49 3.44 3.60 -1.83
CA VAL A 49 3.86 3.02 -0.54
C VAL A 49 5.15 2.21 -0.70
N LEU A 50 5.22 1.31 -1.68
CA LEU A 50 6.41 0.50 -1.98
C LEU A 50 7.62 1.37 -2.39
N CYS A 51 7.36 2.50 -3.06
CA CYS A 51 8.37 3.51 -3.36
C CYS A 51 8.73 4.43 -2.18
N ARG A 52 8.06 4.29 -1.02
CA ARG A 52 8.24 5.11 0.19
C ARG A 52 8.08 6.60 -0.07
N ASN A 53 7.22 6.95 -1.02
CA ASN A 53 7.04 8.32 -1.48
C ASN A 53 5.84 8.98 -0.79
N GLU A 54 6.11 9.69 0.30
CA GLU A 54 5.07 10.35 1.11
C GLU A 54 4.28 11.40 0.33
N GLU A 55 4.94 12.19 -0.54
CA GLU A 55 4.28 13.21 -1.34
C GLU A 55 3.24 12.59 -2.28
N ILE A 56 3.60 11.50 -2.98
CA ILE A 56 2.68 10.81 -3.87
C ILE A 56 1.59 10.06 -3.08
N CYS A 57 1.91 9.45 -1.94
CA CYS A 57 0.90 8.81 -1.08
C CYS A 57 -0.17 9.82 -0.64
N ASN A 58 0.26 10.98 -0.15
CA ASN A 58 -0.64 12.05 0.28
C ASN A 58 -1.51 12.54 -0.87
N TYR A 59 -0.90 12.80 -2.03
CA TYR A 59 -1.63 13.22 -3.22
C TYR A 59 -2.70 12.21 -3.63
N LEU A 60 -2.37 10.92 -3.71
CA LEU A 60 -3.32 9.89 -4.12
C LEU A 60 -4.47 9.75 -3.11
N LEU A 61 -4.19 9.81 -1.81
CA LEU A 61 -5.23 9.79 -0.77
C LEU A 61 -6.14 11.03 -0.84
N GLU A 62 -5.59 12.21 -1.13
CA GLU A 62 -6.36 13.45 -1.33
C GLU A 62 -7.25 13.37 -2.58
N GLU A 63 -6.81 12.66 -3.61
CA GLU A 63 -7.61 12.33 -4.81
C GLU A 63 -8.54 11.12 -4.61
N SER A 64 -8.79 10.73 -3.35
CA SER A 64 -9.72 9.64 -2.97
C SER A 64 -9.31 8.24 -3.44
N ALA A 65 -8.01 7.96 -3.54
CA ALA A 65 -7.53 6.58 -3.65
C ALA A 65 -8.00 5.76 -2.43
N ASP A 66 -8.51 4.56 -2.67
CA ASP A 66 -8.99 3.63 -1.66
C ASP A 66 -7.79 2.97 -0.96
N PRO A 67 -7.57 3.24 0.34
CA PRO A 67 -6.45 2.67 1.08
C PRO A 67 -6.64 1.19 1.44
N ASN A 68 -7.80 0.61 1.13
CA ASN A 68 -8.10 -0.81 1.38
C ASN A 68 -8.03 -1.67 0.12
N LYS A 69 -7.90 -1.08 -1.07
CA LYS A 69 -7.88 -1.82 -2.33
C LYS A 69 -6.63 -2.71 -2.40
N PRO A 70 -6.77 -4.05 -2.43
CA PRO A 70 -5.62 -4.93 -2.49
C PRO A 70 -5.06 -5.06 -3.92
N SER A 71 -3.76 -5.38 -4.03
CA SER A 71 -3.12 -5.83 -5.27
C SER A 71 -3.64 -7.20 -5.72
N THR A 72 -3.22 -7.71 -6.89
CA THR A 72 -3.61 -9.06 -7.32
C THR A 72 -3.07 -10.18 -6.43
N ASN A 73 -1.97 -9.95 -5.73
CA ASN A 73 -1.49 -10.85 -4.67
C ASN A 73 -2.24 -10.71 -3.34
N GLY A 74 -3.25 -9.83 -3.25
CA GLY A 74 -4.10 -9.64 -2.07
C GLY A 74 -3.53 -8.68 -1.03
N ARG A 75 -2.39 -8.03 -1.27
CA ARG A 75 -1.78 -7.10 -0.30
C ARG A 75 -2.48 -5.75 -0.36
N THR A 76 -2.94 -5.24 0.79
CA THR A 76 -3.41 -3.84 0.90
C THR A 76 -2.22 -2.90 1.06
N PRO A 77 -2.40 -1.59 0.83
CA PRO A 77 -1.38 -0.58 1.14
C PRO A 77 -0.78 -0.70 2.56
N LEU A 78 -1.57 -1.11 3.57
CA LEU A 78 -1.03 -1.35 4.92
C LEU A 78 -0.16 -2.61 5.01
N HIS A 79 -0.46 -3.68 4.27
CA HIS A 79 0.42 -4.85 4.19
C HIS A 79 1.77 -4.48 3.55
N ASP A 80 1.74 -3.66 2.50
CA ASP A 80 2.97 -3.18 1.86
C ASP A 80 3.75 -2.26 2.78
N ALA A 81 3.06 -1.37 3.49
CA ALA A 81 3.68 -0.45 4.45
C ALA A 81 4.37 -1.18 5.60
N ALA A 82 3.70 -2.16 6.19
CA ALA A 82 4.22 -2.94 7.31
C ALA A 82 5.41 -3.83 6.93
N PHE A 83 5.44 -4.34 5.69
CA PHE A 83 6.52 -5.21 5.22
C PHE A 83 7.72 -4.44 4.64
N THR A 84 7.55 -3.16 4.28
CA THR A 84 8.61 -2.39 3.63
C THR A 84 9.60 -1.83 4.65
N THR A 85 10.84 -2.32 4.61
CA THR A 85 11.93 -1.83 5.47
C THR A 85 12.23 -0.34 5.22
N GLY A 86 12.35 0.43 6.29
CA GLY A 86 12.64 1.86 6.24
C GLY A 86 11.50 2.72 5.67
N LEU A 87 10.28 2.19 5.61
CA LEU A 87 9.10 3.00 5.29
C LEU A 87 8.83 4.05 6.39
N PRO A 88 8.68 5.34 6.04
CA PRO A 88 8.31 6.38 6.99
C PRO A 88 6.98 6.08 7.69
N LEU A 89 6.95 6.21 9.03
CA LEU A 89 5.74 6.02 9.84
C LEU A 89 4.60 6.97 9.43
N SER A 90 4.93 8.16 8.91
CA SER A 90 3.98 9.13 8.38
C SER A 90 3.05 8.53 7.31
N ILE A 91 3.56 7.65 6.44
CA ILE A 91 2.75 6.98 5.42
C ILE A 91 1.70 6.07 6.07
N VAL A 92 2.08 5.31 7.11
CA VAL A 92 1.14 4.46 7.88
C VAL A 92 0.06 5.33 8.52
N GLY A 93 0.45 6.41 9.19
CA GLY A 93 -0.49 7.35 9.82
C GLY A 93 -1.47 7.95 8.81
N ARG A 94 -1.02 8.26 7.60
CA ARG A 94 -1.88 8.79 6.52
C ARG A 94 -2.83 7.73 5.97
N LEU A 95 -2.39 6.49 5.80
CA LEU A 95 -3.27 5.38 5.40
C LEU A 95 -4.37 5.16 6.46
N LEU A 96 -4.01 5.10 7.74
CA LEU A 96 -4.96 4.91 8.85
C LEU A 96 -5.94 6.10 8.96
N THR A 97 -5.45 7.33 8.83
CA THR A 97 -6.31 8.53 8.77
C THR A 97 -7.26 8.49 7.57
N GLY A 98 -6.79 7.91 6.45
CA GLY A 98 -7.58 7.62 5.26
C GLY A 98 -8.60 6.49 5.41
N LYS A 99 -8.75 5.91 6.61
CA LYS A 99 -9.62 4.77 6.93
C LYS A 99 -9.16 3.44 6.30
N ALA A 100 -7.86 3.23 6.21
CA ALA A 100 -7.32 1.89 6.00
C ALA A 100 -7.73 0.98 7.17
N ASP A 101 -8.20 -0.22 6.87
CA ASP A 101 -8.49 -1.26 7.84
C ASP A 101 -7.17 -1.76 8.45
N PRO A 102 -6.93 -1.56 9.76
CA PRO A 102 -5.68 -1.95 10.40
C PRO A 102 -5.44 -3.47 10.38
N ASP A 103 -6.50 -4.28 10.20
CA ASP A 103 -6.40 -5.72 10.03
C ASP A 103 -6.15 -6.14 8.58
N GLY A 104 -6.30 -5.21 7.63
CA GLY A 104 -6.10 -5.42 6.20
C GLY A 104 -7.09 -6.42 5.58
N TYR A 105 -6.71 -6.97 4.43
CA TYR A 105 -7.51 -7.91 3.64
C TYR A 105 -7.49 -9.34 4.18
N GLU A 106 -8.67 -9.95 4.28
CA GLU A 106 -8.89 -11.26 4.90
C GLU A 106 -8.33 -12.46 4.15
N LEU A 107 -7.97 -12.30 2.87
CA LEU A 107 -7.35 -13.38 2.09
C LEU A 107 -5.81 -13.40 2.18
N GLN A 108 -5.20 -12.47 2.93
CA GLN A 108 -3.77 -12.56 3.24
C GLN A 108 -3.53 -13.50 4.40
N ILE A 109 -2.46 -14.30 4.30
CA ILE A 109 -2.04 -15.21 5.37
C ILE A 109 -1.63 -14.43 6.63
N PHE A 110 -0.96 -13.29 6.43
CA PHE A 110 -0.47 -12.43 7.51
C PHE A 110 -1.20 -11.10 7.51
N THR A 111 -1.63 -10.63 8.67
CA THR A 111 -2.16 -9.27 8.84
C THR A 111 -1.06 -8.21 8.71
N PRO A 112 -1.39 -6.92 8.50
CA PRO A 112 -0.40 -5.85 8.55
C PRO A 112 0.38 -5.84 9.87
N LEU A 113 -0.29 -6.14 10.99
CA LEU A 113 0.34 -6.21 12.31
C LEU A 113 1.38 -7.33 12.37
N GLN A 114 1.06 -8.52 11.86
CA GLN A 114 2.01 -9.64 11.82
C GLN A 114 3.22 -9.33 10.92
N CYS A 115 3.00 -8.68 9.77
CA CYS A 115 4.10 -8.21 8.92
C CYS A 115 5.00 -7.21 9.67
N ALA A 116 4.44 -6.26 10.41
CA ALA A 116 5.22 -5.27 11.16
C ALA A 116 6.05 -5.91 12.29
N VAL A 117 5.51 -6.94 12.95
CA VAL A 117 6.23 -7.72 13.96
C VAL A 117 7.40 -8.48 13.33
N ASP A 118 7.17 -9.17 12.21
CA ASP A 118 8.22 -9.92 11.49
C ASP A 118 9.36 -9.01 11.01
N GLN A 119 9.04 -7.77 10.66
CA GLN A 119 10.03 -6.76 10.23
C GLN A 119 10.67 -5.97 11.39
N ASP A 120 10.38 -6.31 12.65
CA ASP A 120 10.88 -5.61 13.85
C ASP A 120 10.57 -4.09 13.83
N ARG A 121 9.38 -3.73 13.32
CA ARG A 121 8.91 -2.34 13.18
C ARG A 121 8.00 -1.96 14.34
N GLU A 122 8.56 -1.80 15.53
CA GLU A 122 7.82 -1.42 16.74
C GLU A 122 6.95 -0.16 16.56
N ASP A 123 7.42 0.80 15.77
CA ASP A 123 6.71 2.04 15.47
C ASP A 123 5.40 1.77 14.71
N ILE A 124 5.44 0.91 13.69
CA ILE A 124 4.27 0.50 12.92
C ILE A 124 3.36 -0.41 13.75
N VAL A 125 3.93 -1.32 14.55
CA VAL A 125 3.17 -2.19 15.47
C VAL A 125 2.31 -1.34 16.40
N LYS A 126 2.89 -0.31 17.04
CA LYS A 126 2.16 0.60 17.93
C LYS A 126 1.05 1.34 17.18
N ALA A 127 1.35 1.91 16.01
CA ALA A 127 0.36 2.63 15.22
C ALA A 127 -0.84 1.76 14.79
N LEU A 128 -0.59 0.50 14.41
CA LEU A 128 -1.64 -0.45 14.04
C LEU A 128 -2.51 -0.85 15.24
N LEU A 129 -1.90 -1.12 16.40
CA LEU A 129 -2.64 -1.43 17.63
C LEU A 129 -3.48 -0.25 18.12
N GLU A 130 -2.94 0.98 18.06
CA GLU A 130 -3.68 2.21 18.38
C GLU A 130 -4.86 2.44 17.43
N ALA A 131 -4.74 1.99 16.18
CA ALA A 131 -5.82 2.04 15.21
C ALA A 131 -6.84 0.89 15.34
N GLY A 132 -6.63 -0.06 16.26
CA GLY A 132 -7.55 -1.16 16.54
C GLY A 132 -7.24 -2.47 15.82
N ALA A 133 -6.01 -2.66 15.31
CA ALA A 133 -5.57 -3.98 14.83
C ALA A 133 -5.73 -5.04 15.91
N SER A 134 -6.27 -6.19 15.54
CA SER A 134 -6.50 -7.31 16.44
C SER A 134 -5.21 -8.15 16.56
N PRO A 135 -4.58 -8.21 17.75
CA PRO A 135 -3.31 -8.94 17.93
C PRO A 135 -3.43 -10.45 17.71
N GLU A 136 -4.63 -10.99 17.92
CA GLU A 136 -4.93 -12.42 17.77
C GLU A 136 -5.49 -12.76 16.38
N LYS A 137 -5.71 -11.77 15.51
CA LYS A 137 -6.29 -12.03 14.20
C LYS A 137 -5.27 -12.75 13.34
N ASN A 138 -5.56 -14.01 13.09
CA ASN A 138 -4.92 -14.82 12.07
C ASN A 138 -5.98 -15.13 11.02
N TYR A 139 -5.62 -15.02 9.74
CA TYR A 139 -6.47 -15.50 8.64
C TYR A 139 -6.01 -16.88 8.16
N GLY A 140 -5.15 -17.56 8.93
CA GLY A 140 -4.48 -18.79 8.52
C GLY A 140 -3.68 -19.48 9.61
N ILE A 141 -4.36 -20.00 10.64
CA ILE A 141 -4.36 -21.43 11.05
C ILE A 141 -5.45 -21.62 12.13
N GLY A 142 -6.47 -22.42 11.79
CA GLY A 142 -7.31 -23.13 12.75
C GLY A 142 -6.78 -24.53 12.98
#